data_AF-A0A223P7L4-F1
#
_entry.id   AF-A0A223P7L4-F1
#
_cell.length_a   1.000
_cell.length_b   1.000
_cell.length_c   1.000
_cell.angle_alpha   90.00
_cell.angle_beta   90.00
_cell.angle_gamma   90.00
#
_symmetry.space_group_name_H-M   'P 1'
#
loop_
_entity.id
_entity.type
_entity.pdbx_description
1 polymer ?
#
loop_
_entity_poly.entity_id
_entity_poly.type
_entity_poly.pdbx_seq_one_letter_code
_entity_poly.pdbx_strand_id
1 'polypeptide(L)'
;MKSTMHFFGGKVLPAMLLLSTIMLVGAAAVAKAEGAHFDYAQQAAWSEVHGDRQSPIALDLDKATPDFDDDADDGIRISGKTRGAIVLDNSHTIQVNVLPGNFATIRGRRFQLQQFHFHTPSEHVLNGKRYPLELHLVYRAKNGRLAVIGVLFQEGAANLAFDAVMRRVMRAGQAEPMREFDISGLLPTDLSYFHYLGSLTTPPLSQNVEWHVLSNPITLSSAQLDDFHRYYTANSRDLQPRNDREVLYHQDAKR
;
A
#
# COMPACT_ATOMS: atom_id res chain seq x y z
N MET A 1 -81.48 -36.83 -30.52
CA MET A 1 -81.90 -35.67 -31.34
C MET A 1 -81.22 -34.43 -30.78
N LYS A 2 -80.59 -33.63 -31.65
CA LYS A 2 -80.32 -32.16 -31.61
C LYS A 2 -80.27 -31.52 -30.21
N SER A 3 -79.28 -30.72 -29.81
CA SER A 3 -78.75 -29.58 -30.54
C SER A 3 -77.60 -28.92 -29.77
N THR A 4 -76.68 -28.37 -30.55
CA THR A 4 -75.68 -27.31 -30.34
C THR A 4 -76.12 -26.16 -29.42
N MET A 5 -75.23 -25.61 -28.58
CA MET A 5 -74.57 -24.29 -28.81
C MET A 5 -73.59 -23.85 -27.70
N HIS A 6 -72.58 -23.11 -28.18
CA HIS A 6 -71.41 -22.48 -27.55
C HIS A 6 -71.69 -21.49 -26.39
N PHE A 7 -70.74 -21.31 -25.46
CA PHE A 7 -69.71 -20.25 -25.56
C PHE A 7 -68.71 -20.17 -24.39
N PHE A 8 -67.50 -19.73 -24.78
CA PHE A 8 -66.37 -19.13 -24.06
C PHE A 8 -65.64 -19.90 -22.94
N GLY A 9 -64.45 -20.39 -23.31
CA GLY A 9 -63.42 -20.85 -22.41
C GLY A 9 -62.68 -19.70 -21.74
N GLY A 10 -62.66 -19.70 -20.41
CA GLY A 10 -61.60 -19.12 -19.60
C GLY A 10 -60.64 -20.22 -19.20
N LYS A 11 -59.48 -20.31 -19.86
CA LYS A 11 -58.37 -21.16 -19.39
C LYS A 11 -57.72 -20.46 -18.20
N VAL A 12 -57.96 -20.97 -17.00
CA VAL A 12 -57.06 -20.75 -15.85
C VAL A 12 -55.89 -21.71 -16.05
N LEU A 13 -54.73 -21.19 -16.47
CA LEU A 13 -53.50 -21.98 -16.45
C LEU A 13 -53.05 -22.20 -15.00
N PRO A 14 -52.61 -23.42 -14.62
CA PRO A 14 -52.01 -23.66 -13.32
C PRO A 14 -50.64 -22.99 -13.25
N ALA A 15 -50.34 -22.41 -12.09
CA ALA A 15 -49.08 -21.78 -11.78
C ALA A 15 -47.90 -22.70 -12.11
N MET A 16 -47.10 -22.28 -13.09
CA MET A 16 -45.84 -22.90 -13.45
C MET A 16 -44.86 -22.67 -12.28
N LEU A 17 -44.47 -23.75 -11.61
CA LEU A 17 -43.38 -23.75 -10.64
C LEU A 17 -42.12 -23.25 -11.35
N LEU A 18 -41.74 -21.99 -11.14
CA LEU A 18 -40.41 -21.52 -11.51
C LEU A 18 -39.43 -22.17 -10.53
N LEU A 19 -38.75 -23.23 -10.97
CA LEU A 19 -37.44 -23.58 -10.42
C LEU A 19 -36.54 -22.37 -10.65
N SER A 20 -36.31 -21.58 -9.60
CA SER A 20 -35.28 -20.55 -9.60
C SER A 20 -33.92 -21.24 -9.61
N THR A 21 -33.40 -21.49 -10.80
CA THR A 21 -31.97 -21.71 -11.03
C THR A 21 -31.24 -20.46 -10.53
N ILE A 22 -30.63 -20.55 -9.34
CA ILE A 22 -29.65 -19.57 -8.89
C ILE A 22 -28.45 -19.75 -9.82
N MET A 23 -28.41 -18.97 -10.90
CA MET A 23 -27.21 -18.79 -11.70
C MET A 23 -26.18 -18.08 -10.82
N LEU A 24 -25.22 -18.87 -10.34
CA LEU A 24 -23.98 -18.37 -9.76
C LEU A 24 -23.13 -17.79 -10.89
N VAL A 25 -23.41 -16.55 -11.28
CA VAL A 25 -22.54 -15.77 -12.18
C VAL A 25 -22.41 -14.37 -11.59
N GLY A 26 -21.17 -14.02 -11.28
CA GLY A 26 -20.81 -12.71 -10.79
C GLY A 26 -19.40 -12.75 -10.24
N ALA A 27 -18.45 -12.99 -11.15
CA ALA A 27 -17.02 -12.84 -10.91
C ALA A 27 -16.78 -11.57 -10.08
N ALA A 28 -15.85 -11.68 -9.13
CA ALA A 28 -15.37 -10.60 -8.30
C ALA A 28 -15.31 -9.30 -9.11
N ALA A 29 -16.20 -8.36 -8.77
CA ALA A 29 -15.98 -6.95 -9.06
C ALA A 29 -14.80 -6.51 -8.17
N VAL A 30 -13.61 -6.98 -8.50
CA VAL A 30 -12.39 -6.21 -8.26
C VAL A 30 -12.62 -4.97 -9.09
N ALA A 31 -12.97 -3.88 -8.43
CA ALA A 31 -13.01 -2.58 -9.04
C ALA A 31 -11.67 -2.39 -9.75
N LYS A 32 -11.71 -2.46 -11.09
CA LYS A 32 -10.74 -1.78 -11.94
C LYS A 32 -10.97 -0.30 -11.64
N ALA A 33 -10.32 0.20 -10.59
CA ALA A 33 -9.83 1.55 -10.68
C ALA A 33 -8.84 1.49 -11.86
N GLU A 34 -9.27 1.94 -13.03
CA GLU A 34 -8.31 2.44 -14.01
C GLU A 34 -7.51 3.50 -13.25
N GLY A 35 -6.35 3.10 -12.74
CA GLY A 35 -5.38 4.06 -12.26
C GLY A 35 -5.14 4.98 -13.44
N ALA A 36 -5.51 6.25 -13.31
CA ALA A 36 -5.22 7.25 -14.32
C ALA A 36 -3.73 7.09 -14.67
N HIS A 37 -3.42 6.86 -15.94
CA HIS A 37 -2.03 6.77 -16.38
C HIS A 37 -1.34 8.08 -15.97
N PHE A 38 -0.44 8.02 -14.97
CA PHE A 38 0.22 9.20 -14.44
C PHE A 38 1.74 9.09 -14.65
N ASP A 39 2.36 10.24 -14.85
CA ASP A 39 3.79 10.34 -15.16
C ASP A 39 4.49 11.15 -14.07
N TYR A 40 5.54 10.58 -13.48
CA TYR A 40 6.38 11.24 -12.47
C TYR A 40 7.18 12.43 -13.03
N ALA A 41 7.32 12.57 -14.35
CA ALA A 41 7.89 13.77 -14.96
C ALA A 41 6.88 14.92 -15.08
N GLN A 42 5.58 14.66 -14.92
CA GLN A 42 4.49 15.62 -15.11
C GLN A 42 3.63 15.80 -13.86
N GLN A 43 4.25 15.77 -12.68
CA GLN A 43 3.55 15.81 -11.39
C GLN A 43 2.69 17.06 -11.19
N ALA A 44 3.10 18.19 -11.75
CA ALA A 44 2.34 19.43 -11.72
C ALA A 44 0.96 19.33 -12.41
N ALA A 45 0.76 18.33 -13.28
CA ALA A 45 -0.51 18.06 -13.94
C ALA A 45 -1.38 17.06 -13.16
N TRP A 46 -0.87 16.49 -12.06
CA TRP A 46 -1.65 15.54 -11.27
C TRP A 46 -2.82 16.26 -10.59
N SER A 47 -4.01 15.69 -10.74
CA SER A 47 -5.20 16.23 -10.10
C SER A 47 -5.17 15.89 -8.61
N GLU A 48 -4.96 16.90 -7.77
CA GLU A 48 -5.06 16.74 -6.32
C GLU A 48 -6.53 16.70 -5.92
N VAL A 49 -6.94 15.65 -5.20
CA VAL A 49 -8.22 15.66 -4.50
C VAL A 49 -8.03 16.49 -3.24
N HIS A 50 -8.18 17.81 -3.41
CA HIS A 50 -8.30 18.89 -2.41
C HIS A 50 -7.39 18.86 -1.16
N GLY A 51 -6.75 19.99 -0.88
CA GLY A 51 -6.28 20.39 0.46
C GLY A 51 -4.76 20.36 0.65
N ASP A 52 -4.31 20.89 1.78
CA ASP A 52 -2.94 21.31 2.06
C ASP A 52 -2.12 20.29 2.88
N ARG A 53 -2.58 19.04 2.98
CA ARG A 53 -1.93 17.99 3.80
C ARG A 53 -1.36 16.87 2.95
N GLN A 54 -0.64 17.25 1.89
CA GLN A 54 -0.08 16.32 0.91
C GLN A 54 1.24 15.68 1.38
N SER A 55 1.50 14.47 0.92
CA SER A 55 2.74 13.70 1.13
C SER A 55 3.50 13.55 -0.19
N PRO A 56 4.84 13.36 -0.19
CA PRO A 56 5.73 13.23 0.98
C PRO A 56 6.13 14.57 1.59
N ILE A 57 6.73 14.54 2.79
CA ILE A 57 7.28 15.73 3.46
C ILE A 57 8.72 15.53 3.91
N ALA A 58 9.39 16.64 4.22
CA ALA A 58 10.63 16.61 4.97
C ALA A 58 10.34 16.34 6.46
N LEU A 59 11.08 15.41 7.05
CA LEU A 59 11.03 14.99 8.43
C LEU A 59 12.34 15.42 9.10
N ASP A 60 12.22 16.05 10.26
CA ASP A 60 13.34 16.63 10.98
C ASP A 60 13.13 16.36 12.47
N LEU A 61 14.06 15.60 13.06
CA LEU A 61 13.99 15.17 14.45
C LEU A 61 13.94 16.37 15.41
N ASP A 62 14.69 17.43 15.11
CA ASP A 62 14.77 18.62 15.96
C ASP A 62 13.48 19.46 15.91
N LYS A 63 12.61 19.21 14.91
CA LYS A 63 11.33 19.91 14.71
C LYS A 63 10.11 19.01 14.92
N ALA A 64 10.31 17.77 15.35
CA ALA A 64 9.24 16.86 15.67
C ALA A 64 8.82 17.02 17.12
N THR A 65 7.52 16.95 17.38
CA THR A 65 7.00 16.86 18.75
C THR A 65 7.31 15.45 19.25
N PRO A 66 8.01 15.25 20.38
CA PRO A 66 8.17 13.91 20.91
C PRO A 66 6.80 13.35 21.30
N ASP A 67 6.55 12.12 20.88
CA ASP A 67 5.35 11.36 21.22
C ASP A 67 5.54 10.76 22.62
N PHE A 68 5.20 11.53 23.64
CA PHE A 68 5.32 11.15 25.05
C PHE A 68 4.16 10.30 25.55
N ASP A 69 3.23 9.92 24.67
CA ASP A 69 2.09 9.11 25.03
C ASP A 69 2.61 7.77 25.59
N ASP A 70 2.34 7.55 26.89
CA ASP A 70 2.89 6.49 27.72
C ASP A 70 1.96 5.27 27.79
N ASP A 71 0.92 5.28 26.96
CA ASP A 71 0.07 4.13 26.74
C ASP A 71 0.91 2.98 26.17
N ALA A 72 0.72 1.78 26.73
CA ALA A 72 1.52 0.59 26.43
C ALA A 72 1.44 0.10 24.96
N ASP A 73 0.77 0.85 24.08
CA ASP A 73 0.33 0.43 22.76
C ASP A 73 0.77 1.33 21.59
N ASP A 74 1.57 2.37 21.80
CA ASP A 74 1.98 3.29 20.71
C ASP A 74 3.00 2.71 19.74
N GLY A 75 3.63 1.58 20.07
CA GLY A 75 4.60 0.94 19.20
C GLY A 75 3.99 0.29 17.93
N ILE A 76 4.89 -0.04 17.00
CA ILE A 76 4.58 -0.84 15.81
C ILE A 76 4.95 -2.30 16.08
N ARG A 77 4.00 -3.22 15.87
CA ARG A 77 4.23 -4.67 15.94
C ARG A 77 3.77 -5.32 14.64
N ILE A 78 4.69 -5.89 13.87
CA ILE A 78 4.42 -6.43 12.53
C ILE A 78 4.56 -7.95 12.51
N SER A 79 3.60 -8.64 11.87
CA SER A 79 3.76 -10.05 11.52
C SER A 79 4.75 -10.17 10.35
N GLY A 80 5.90 -10.83 10.54
CA GLY A 80 6.91 -10.97 9.48
C GLY A 80 6.46 -11.82 8.29
N LYS A 81 5.75 -12.93 8.52
CA LYS A 81 5.45 -13.88 7.43
C LYS A 81 4.17 -13.54 6.69
N THR A 82 4.23 -13.57 5.37
CA THR A 82 3.08 -13.52 4.46
C THR A 82 2.90 -14.87 3.78
N ARG A 83 1.65 -15.31 3.58
CA ARG A 83 1.31 -16.56 2.89
C ARG A 83 0.67 -16.23 1.55
N GLY A 84 1.47 -16.22 0.51
CA GLY A 84 1.06 -15.86 -0.84
C GLY A 84 1.20 -14.36 -1.11
N ALA A 85 1.96 -14.05 -2.14
CA ALA A 85 2.08 -12.72 -2.71
C ALA A 85 2.25 -12.81 -4.23
N ILE A 86 2.00 -11.71 -4.92
CA ILE A 86 2.22 -11.56 -6.36
C ILE A 86 3.13 -10.35 -6.54
N VAL A 87 4.30 -10.59 -7.13
CA VAL A 87 5.25 -9.53 -7.51
C VAL A 87 4.94 -9.10 -8.93
N LEU A 88 4.89 -7.80 -9.18
CA LEU A 88 4.62 -7.24 -10.50
C LEU A 88 5.31 -5.88 -10.67
N ASP A 89 5.58 -5.55 -11.92
CA ASP A 89 5.86 -4.19 -12.35
C ASP A 89 4.54 -3.60 -12.87
N ASN A 90 4.06 -2.51 -12.25
CA ASN A 90 2.79 -1.89 -12.62
C ASN A 90 2.97 -0.61 -13.46
N SER A 91 4.13 -0.40 -14.08
CA SER A 91 4.57 0.79 -14.83
C SER A 91 4.82 2.06 -14.02
N HIS A 92 4.55 2.05 -12.72
CA HIS A 92 4.86 3.16 -11.81
C HIS A 92 5.81 2.76 -10.67
N THR A 93 5.86 1.48 -10.34
CA THR A 93 6.74 0.91 -9.31
C THR A 93 6.80 -0.62 -9.44
N ILE A 94 7.79 -1.21 -8.79
CA ILE A 94 7.79 -2.63 -8.45
C ILE A 94 6.93 -2.81 -7.20
N GLN A 95 5.83 -3.56 -7.34
CA GLN A 95 4.84 -3.78 -6.30
C GLN A 95 4.73 -5.26 -5.94
N VAL A 96 4.40 -5.53 -4.68
CA VAL A 96 4.09 -6.86 -4.17
C VAL A 96 2.70 -6.83 -3.53
N ASN A 97 1.74 -7.48 -4.18
CA ASN A 97 0.38 -7.66 -3.64
C ASN A 97 0.36 -8.86 -2.69
N VAL A 98 -0.16 -8.67 -1.48
CA VAL A 98 -0.12 -9.70 -0.43
C VAL A 98 -1.52 -10.30 -0.23
N LEU A 99 -1.63 -11.62 -0.12
CA LEU A 99 -2.90 -12.26 0.23
C LEU A 99 -3.29 -11.94 1.69
N PRO A 100 -4.60 -11.87 2.01
CA PRO A 100 -5.05 -11.63 3.38
C PRO A 100 -4.43 -12.61 4.38
N GLY A 101 -3.95 -12.08 5.52
CA GLY A 101 -3.37 -12.90 6.60
C GLY A 101 -2.18 -12.30 7.31
N ASN A 102 -1.56 -11.25 6.75
CA ASN A 102 -0.49 -10.49 7.39
C ASN A 102 -1.03 -9.20 8.01
N PHE A 103 -0.67 -8.93 9.26
CA PHE A 103 -1.19 -7.82 10.05
C PHE A 103 -0.07 -7.07 10.78
N ALA A 104 -0.32 -5.79 11.02
CA ALA A 104 0.41 -4.98 11.99
C ALA A 104 -0.54 -4.45 13.06
N THR A 105 -0.04 -4.32 14.28
CA THR A 105 -0.64 -3.46 15.30
C THR A 105 0.16 -2.16 15.31
N ILE A 106 -0.51 -1.05 15.09
CA ILE A 106 0.07 0.30 15.03
C ILE A 106 -0.77 1.15 15.98
N ARG A 107 -0.16 1.69 17.05
CA ARG A 107 -0.88 2.46 18.07
C ARG A 107 -2.14 1.75 18.59
N GLY A 108 -1.98 0.49 18.98
CA GLY A 108 -3.06 -0.39 19.43
C GLY A 108 -4.13 -0.78 18.43
N ARG A 109 -4.01 -0.33 17.18
CA ARG A 109 -4.99 -0.60 16.14
C ARG A 109 -4.46 -1.65 15.18
N ARG A 110 -5.32 -2.61 14.85
CA ARG A 110 -4.99 -3.69 13.91
C ARG A 110 -5.23 -3.25 12.48
N PHE A 111 -4.21 -3.40 11.64
CA PHE A 111 -4.29 -3.19 10.20
C PHE A 111 -3.80 -4.42 9.44
N GLN A 112 -4.38 -4.67 8.27
CA GLN A 112 -3.98 -5.75 7.38
C GLN A 112 -3.09 -5.20 6.26
N LEU A 113 -1.95 -5.84 6.01
CA LEU A 113 -1.08 -5.52 4.88
C LEU A 113 -1.84 -5.82 3.58
N GLN A 114 -1.86 -4.85 2.66
CA GLN A 114 -2.48 -4.97 1.36
C GLN A 114 -1.44 -5.23 0.27
N GLN A 115 -0.41 -4.40 0.27
CA GLN A 115 0.68 -4.43 -0.69
C GLN A 115 1.88 -3.68 -0.13
N PHE A 116 3.03 -3.86 -0.77
CA PHE A 116 4.15 -2.94 -0.61
C PHE A 116 4.85 -2.65 -1.94
N HIS A 117 5.52 -1.52 -2.03
CA HIS A 117 6.16 -1.05 -3.26
C HIS A 117 7.33 -0.10 -2.97
N PHE A 118 8.11 0.23 -4.00
CA PHE A 118 9.38 0.95 -3.85
C PHE A 118 9.42 2.24 -4.67
N HIS A 119 10.13 3.24 -4.14
CA HIS A 119 10.42 4.50 -4.81
C HIS A 119 11.93 4.76 -4.83
N THR A 120 12.43 5.31 -5.93
CA THR A 120 13.78 5.87 -6.09
C THR A 120 13.70 7.27 -6.68
N PRO A 121 14.46 8.25 -6.14
CA PRO A 121 15.00 8.24 -4.78
C PRO A 121 13.87 8.09 -3.72
N SER A 122 14.20 8.12 -2.43
CA SER A 122 13.18 8.17 -1.38
C SER A 122 12.24 9.35 -1.61
N GLU A 123 10.95 9.18 -1.32
CA GLU A 123 9.96 10.25 -1.40
C GLU A 123 10.12 11.21 -0.23
N HIS A 124 10.26 10.67 0.99
CA HIS A 124 10.56 11.45 2.19
C HIS A 124 12.03 11.88 2.21
N VAL A 125 12.27 12.98 2.93
CA VAL A 125 13.61 13.47 3.30
C VAL A 125 13.69 13.42 4.82
N LEU A 126 14.72 12.79 5.35
CA LEU A 126 14.93 12.66 6.80
C LEU A 126 16.18 13.43 7.21
N ASN A 127 16.03 14.37 8.15
CA ASN A 127 17.09 15.24 8.67
C ASN A 127 17.91 15.90 7.54
N GLY A 128 17.21 16.39 6.51
CA GLY A 128 17.82 17.01 5.33
C GLY A 128 18.45 16.05 4.32
N LYS A 129 18.46 14.74 4.58
CA LYS A 129 19.00 13.71 3.68
C LYS A 129 17.88 13.03 2.88
N ARG A 130 18.02 13.05 1.55
CA ARG A 130 17.27 12.16 0.66
C ARG A 130 18.02 10.84 0.52
N TYR A 131 17.30 9.73 0.59
CA TYR A 131 17.85 8.38 0.55
C TYR A 131 17.72 7.80 -0.86
N PRO A 132 18.56 6.82 -1.25
CA PRO A 132 18.51 6.24 -2.60
C PRO A 132 17.23 5.46 -2.90
N LEU A 133 16.56 4.91 -1.88
CA LEU A 133 15.34 4.12 -2.07
C LEU A 133 14.44 4.22 -0.83
N GLU A 134 13.13 4.14 -1.04
CA GLU A 134 12.11 4.05 0.01
C GLU A 134 11.10 2.95 -0.30
N LEU A 135 10.74 2.18 0.72
CA LEU A 135 9.67 1.19 0.68
C LEU A 135 8.43 1.74 1.38
N HIS A 136 7.26 1.54 0.76
CA HIS A 136 5.97 1.76 1.39
C HIS A 136 5.26 0.44 1.65
N LEU A 137 5.02 0.12 2.91
CA LEU A 137 4.13 -0.98 3.32
C LEU A 137 2.73 -0.40 3.56
N VAL A 138 1.77 -0.74 2.71
CA VAL A 138 0.42 -0.17 2.75
C VAL A 138 -0.54 -1.08 3.51
N TYR A 139 -1.05 -0.57 4.61
CA TYR A 139 -1.94 -1.24 5.52
C TYR A 139 -3.35 -0.64 5.50
N ARG A 140 -4.36 -1.47 5.76
CA ARG A 140 -5.76 -1.03 5.86
C ARG A 140 -6.42 -1.60 7.12
N ALA A 141 -7.06 -0.74 7.91
CA ALA A 141 -7.88 -1.14 9.05
C ALA A 141 -9.29 -1.58 8.59
N LYS A 142 -10.02 -2.29 9.47
CA LYS A 142 -11.38 -2.77 9.17
C LYS A 142 -12.36 -1.65 8.81
N ASN A 143 -12.17 -0.45 9.35
CA ASN A 143 -12.99 0.74 9.05
C ASN A 143 -12.56 1.47 7.76
N GLY A 144 -11.63 0.90 6.97
CA GLY A 144 -11.17 1.45 5.71
C GLY A 144 -9.99 2.42 5.82
N ARG A 145 -9.60 2.84 7.03
CA ARG A 145 -8.47 3.74 7.25
C ARG A 145 -7.16 3.15 6.73
N LEU A 146 -6.36 3.98 6.07
CA LEU A 146 -5.05 3.62 5.56
C LEU A 146 -3.94 4.05 6.53
N ALA A 147 -2.97 3.16 6.71
CA ALA A 147 -1.69 3.46 7.33
C ALA A 147 -0.57 3.02 6.38
N VAL A 148 0.49 3.80 6.28
CA VAL A 148 1.67 3.48 5.47
C VAL A 148 2.89 3.51 6.36
N ILE A 149 3.64 2.41 6.38
CA ILE A 149 4.96 2.36 7.01
C ILE A 149 6.00 2.61 5.92
N GLY A 150 6.75 3.72 6.06
CA GLY A 150 7.86 4.07 5.19
C GLY A 150 9.18 3.53 5.73
N VAL A 151 9.95 2.84 4.90
CA VAL A 151 11.28 2.34 5.25
C VAL A 151 12.31 2.89 4.28
N LEU A 152 13.24 3.68 4.82
CA LEU A 152 14.32 4.26 4.03
C LEU A 152 15.45 3.24 3.86
N PHE A 153 16.10 3.27 2.70
CA PHE A 153 17.27 2.45 2.42
C PHE A 153 18.47 3.32 2.14
N GLN A 154 19.66 2.86 2.53
CA GLN A 154 20.93 3.43 2.13
C GLN A 154 21.85 2.36 1.53
N GLU A 155 22.84 2.77 0.75
CA GLU A 155 23.83 1.83 0.24
C GLU A 155 24.66 1.23 1.39
N GLY A 156 24.92 -0.08 1.31
CA GLY A 156 25.62 -0.86 2.31
C GLY A 156 25.61 -2.36 1.98
N ALA A 157 25.35 -3.20 2.99
CA ALA A 157 25.24 -4.63 2.79
C ALA A 157 24.01 -5.00 1.95
N ALA A 158 24.12 -6.08 1.16
CA ALA A 158 23.02 -6.57 0.34
C ALA A 158 21.81 -7.02 1.19
N ASN A 159 20.60 -6.71 0.72
CA ASN A 159 19.36 -7.12 1.35
C ASN A 159 18.75 -8.33 0.64
N LEU A 160 18.70 -9.49 1.31
CA LEU A 160 18.20 -10.73 0.72
C LEU A 160 16.69 -10.71 0.44
N ALA A 161 15.90 -9.98 1.24
CA ALA A 161 14.47 -9.87 1.04
C ALA A 161 14.15 -8.99 -0.19
N PHE A 162 14.88 -7.89 -0.36
CA PHE A 162 14.81 -7.05 -1.56
C PHE A 162 15.18 -7.83 -2.83
N ASP A 163 16.29 -8.57 -2.79
CA ASP A 163 16.77 -9.43 -3.88
C ASP A 163 15.75 -10.51 -4.27
N ALA A 164 15.04 -11.08 -3.28
CA ALA A 164 13.96 -12.02 -3.54
C ALA A 164 12.80 -11.39 -4.33
N VAL A 165 12.50 -10.11 -4.13
CA VAL A 165 11.52 -9.38 -4.94
C VAL A 165 12.07 -9.12 -6.34
N MET A 166 13.28 -8.54 -6.44
CA MET A 166 13.87 -8.16 -7.72
C MET A 166 14.05 -9.33 -8.68
N ARG A 167 14.51 -10.49 -8.20
CA ARG A 167 14.64 -11.70 -9.03
C ARG A 167 13.34 -12.16 -9.67
N ARG A 168 12.18 -11.88 -9.04
CA ARG A 168 10.88 -12.25 -9.59
C ARG A 168 10.45 -11.26 -10.66
N VAL A 169 10.69 -9.98 -10.47
CA VAL A 169 10.45 -8.96 -11.51
C VAL A 169 11.29 -9.27 -12.75
N MET A 170 12.56 -9.65 -12.59
CA MET A 170 13.45 -9.99 -13.71
C MET A 170 13.03 -11.23 -14.49
N ARG A 171 12.25 -12.13 -13.87
CA ARG A 171 11.70 -13.33 -14.51
C ARG A 171 10.32 -13.11 -15.11
N ALA A 172 9.59 -12.13 -14.60
CA ALA A 172 8.20 -11.90 -14.96
C ALA A 172 8.07 -11.23 -16.34
N GLY A 173 7.16 -11.75 -17.16
CA GLY A 173 6.61 -11.00 -18.29
C GLY A 173 5.56 -9.96 -17.87
N GLN A 174 4.80 -10.23 -16.79
CA GLN A 174 3.83 -9.29 -16.18
C GLN A 174 3.68 -9.46 -14.66
N ALA A 175 3.56 -10.69 -14.14
CA ALA A 175 3.41 -10.95 -12.70
C ALA A 175 3.94 -12.32 -12.30
N GLU A 176 4.57 -12.43 -11.12
CA GLU A 176 5.17 -13.68 -10.62
C GLU A 176 4.76 -13.99 -9.17
N PRO A 177 4.19 -15.18 -8.90
CA PRO A 177 3.74 -15.53 -7.56
C PRO A 177 4.89 -15.87 -6.61
N MET A 178 4.67 -15.62 -5.33
CA MET A 178 5.55 -15.99 -4.24
C MET A 178 4.74 -16.72 -3.16
N ARG A 179 5.07 -17.99 -2.89
CA ARG A 179 4.32 -18.82 -1.92
C ARG A 179 4.39 -18.27 -0.50
N GLU A 180 5.57 -17.82 -0.08
CA GLU A 180 5.81 -17.22 1.23
C GLU A 180 6.85 -16.12 1.08
N PHE A 181 6.66 -15.04 1.84
CA PHE A 181 7.63 -13.95 1.93
C PHE A 181 7.71 -13.46 3.38
N ASP A 182 8.93 -13.27 3.88
CA ASP A 182 9.16 -12.70 5.20
C ASP A 182 9.53 -11.20 5.06
N ILE A 183 8.60 -10.33 5.42
CA ILE A 183 8.78 -8.88 5.35
C ILE A 183 9.73 -8.36 6.44
N SER A 184 10.09 -9.17 7.44
CA SER A 184 11.05 -8.75 8.48
C SER A 184 12.42 -8.38 7.91
N GLY A 185 12.83 -9.00 6.80
CA GLY A 185 14.07 -8.62 6.09
C GLY A 185 14.02 -7.25 5.40
N LEU A 186 12.84 -6.62 5.35
CA LEU A 186 12.62 -5.27 4.84
C LEU A 186 12.34 -4.26 5.96
N LEU A 187 12.60 -4.62 7.22
CA LEU A 187 12.38 -3.77 8.38
C LEU A 187 13.70 -3.60 9.17
N PRO A 188 13.95 -2.42 9.74
CA PRO A 188 15.01 -2.27 10.74
C PRO A 188 14.62 -2.99 12.04
N THR A 189 15.62 -3.27 12.88
CA THR A 189 15.38 -3.84 14.21
C THR A 189 14.73 -2.84 15.17
N ASP A 190 15.09 -1.57 15.04
CA ASP A 190 14.52 -0.46 15.82
C ASP A 190 13.43 0.21 14.98
N LEU A 191 12.19 0.11 15.45
CA LEU A 191 11.00 0.60 14.76
C LEU A 191 10.62 2.02 15.18
N SER A 192 11.52 2.81 15.78
CA SER A 192 11.30 4.24 16.03
C SER A 192 10.87 4.94 14.74
N TYR A 193 9.89 5.85 14.83
CA TYR A 193 9.24 6.41 13.64
C TYR A 193 8.78 7.86 13.81
N PHE A 194 8.67 8.56 12.69
CA PHE A 194 7.92 9.81 12.58
C PHE A 194 6.47 9.50 12.21
N HIS A 195 5.53 10.21 12.82
CA HIS A 195 4.11 10.09 12.49
C HIS A 195 3.48 11.42 12.10
N TYR A 196 2.68 11.39 11.04
CA TYR A 196 1.86 12.52 10.62
C TYR A 196 0.66 12.06 9.79
N LEU A 197 -0.36 12.92 9.69
CA LEU A 197 -1.47 12.73 8.76
C LEU A 197 -1.15 13.38 7.41
N GLY A 198 -1.20 12.58 6.36
CA GLY A 198 -0.83 12.99 5.01
C GLY A 198 -1.78 12.45 3.96
N SER A 199 -1.22 12.18 2.77
CA SER A 199 -1.94 11.68 1.61
C SER A 199 -1.29 10.45 1.00
N LEU A 200 -1.94 9.86 0.00
CA LEU A 200 -1.25 9.07 -1.01
C LEU A 200 -0.25 9.96 -1.76
N THR A 201 0.86 9.38 -2.18
CA THR A 201 1.92 10.05 -2.97
C THR A 201 1.73 9.86 -4.47
N THR A 202 0.66 9.18 -4.88
CA THR A 202 0.25 9.01 -6.27
C THR A 202 -1.23 9.38 -6.45
N PRO A 203 -1.65 9.78 -7.66
CA PRO A 203 -3.07 10.05 -7.95
C PRO A 203 -3.98 8.92 -7.45
N PRO A 204 -5.11 9.25 -6.79
CA PRO A 204 -5.75 10.58 -6.73
C PRO A 204 -5.28 11.47 -5.56
N LEU A 205 -4.11 11.22 -4.96
CA LEU A 205 -3.52 12.09 -3.92
C LEU A 205 -4.43 12.30 -2.70
N SER A 206 -5.27 11.30 -2.43
CA SER A 206 -6.26 11.36 -1.35
C SER A 206 -5.58 11.51 0.00
N GLN A 207 -6.06 12.46 0.79
CA GLN A 207 -5.59 12.70 2.17
C GLN A 207 -6.06 11.62 3.15
N ASN A 208 -5.81 11.86 4.45
CA ASN A 208 -6.23 11.03 5.56
C ASN A 208 -5.52 9.66 5.65
N VAL A 209 -4.26 9.64 5.20
CA VAL A 209 -3.34 8.51 5.36
C VAL A 209 -2.51 8.72 6.61
N GLU A 210 -2.45 7.71 7.47
CA GLU A 210 -1.58 7.67 8.66
C GLU A 210 -0.17 7.25 8.22
N TRP A 211 0.77 8.19 8.21
CA TRP A 211 2.16 7.89 7.85
C TRP A 211 2.97 7.53 9.09
N HIS A 212 3.79 6.48 8.97
CA HIS A 212 4.75 6.03 9.98
C HIS A 212 6.09 5.78 9.30
N VAL A 213 6.94 6.80 9.23
CA VAL A 213 8.24 6.70 8.52
C VAL A 213 9.32 6.31 9.53
N LEU A 214 9.86 5.10 9.39
CA LEU A 214 10.88 4.58 10.32
C LEU A 214 12.15 5.42 10.24
N SER A 215 12.71 5.79 11.39
CA SER A 215 13.88 6.68 11.47
C SER A 215 15.21 5.97 11.22
N ASN A 216 15.21 4.64 11.27
CA ASN A 216 16.40 3.81 11.07
C ASN A 216 16.40 3.24 9.64
N PRO A 217 17.27 3.72 8.74
CA PRO A 217 17.36 3.18 7.39
C PRO A 217 17.98 1.78 7.41
N ILE A 218 17.51 0.91 6.52
CA ILE A 218 18.16 -0.38 6.25
C ILE A 218 19.11 -0.28 5.06
N THR A 219 19.88 -1.32 4.78
CA THR A 219 20.84 -1.30 3.69
C THR A 219 20.38 -2.11 2.48
N LEU A 220 20.82 -1.71 1.28
CA LEU A 220 20.94 -2.56 0.10
C LEU A 220 22.32 -2.37 -0.52
N SER A 221 22.78 -3.29 -1.37
CA SER A 221 24.05 -3.08 -2.08
C SER A 221 23.88 -2.15 -3.28
N SER A 222 24.96 -1.50 -3.70
CA SER A 222 24.99 -0.69 -4.93
C SER A 222 24.48 -1.48 -6.16
N ALA A 223 24.90 -2.74 -6.31
CA ALA A 223 24.42 -3.61 -7.39
C ALA A 223 22.90 -3.85 -7.35
N GLN A 224 22.31 -3.97 -6.15
CA GLN A 224 20.86 -4.10 -6.01
C GLN A 224 20.13 -2.80 -6.35
N LEU A 225 20.73 -1.65 -6.04
CA LEU A 225 20.19 -0.35 -6.41
C LEU A 225 20.22 -0.17 -7.94
N ASP A 226 21.34 -0.53 -8.56
CA ASP A 226 21.50 -0.50 -10.02
C ASP A 226 20.48 -1.42 -10.71
N ASP A 227 20.24 -2.61 -10.16
CA ASP A 227 19.22 -3.54 -10.67
C ASP A 227 17.81 -2.93 -10.62
N PHE A 228 17.48 -2.14 -9.59
CA PHE A 228 16.23 -1.38 -9.52
C PHE A 228 16.20 -0.24 -10.55
N HIS A 229 17.31 0.48 -10.70
CA HIS A 229 17.43 1.61 -11.64
C HIS A 229 17.30 1.23 -13.11
N ARG A 230 17.46 -0.06 -13.46
CA ARG A 230 17.12 -0.57 -14.79
C ARG A 230 15.63 -0.49 -15.12
N TYR A 231 14.77 -0.47 -14.10
CA TYR A 231 13.31 -0.32 -14.25
C TYR A 231 12.88 1.12 -14.02
N TYR A 232 13.39 1.75 -12.97
CA TYR A 232 13.00 3.10 -12.57
C TYR A 232 14.22 3.92 -12.20
N THR A 233 14.55 4.94 -13.00
CA THR A 233 15.58 5.92 -12.64
C THR A 233 15.06 6.98 -11.67
N ALA A 234 13.77 7.31 -11.78
CA ALA A 234 13.04 8.14 -10.83
C ALA A 234 11.54 7.78 -10.85
N ASN A 235 10.96 7.55 -9.68
CA ASN A 235 9.52 7.36 -9.49
C ASN A 235 9.07 7.90 -8.13
N SER A 236 9.66 9.02 -7.69
CA SER A 236 9.33 9.70 -6.44
C SER A 236 8.58 11.00 -6.69
N ARG A 237 7.53 11.27 -5.91
CA ARG A 237 6.85 12.55 -5.89
C ARG A 237 7.74 13.64 -5.27
N ASP A 238 7.58 14.86 -5.76
CA ASP A 238 8.19 16.06 -5.21
C ASP A 238 7.73 16.30 -3.76
N LEU A 239 8.62 16.90 -2.95
CA LEU A 239 8.29 17.26 -1.57
C LEU A 239 7.13 18.24 -1.51
N GLN A 240 6.23 18.00 -0.56
CA GLN A 240 5.08 18.83 -0.30
C GLN A 240 5.34 19.73 0.93
N PRO A 241 4.80 20.96 0.95
CA PRO A 241 4.93 21.84 2.11
C PRO A 241 4.37 21.18 3.38
N ARG A 242 5.11 21.21 4.50
CA ARG A 242 4.62 20.70 5.80
C ARG A 242 3.36 21.44 6.25
N ASN A 243 3.24 22.73 5.96
CA ASN A 243 2.18 23.62 6.47
C ASN A 243 2.08 23.50 8.00
N ASP A 244 0.88 23.64 8.57
CA ASP A 244 0.67 23.61 10.02
C ASP A 244 0.57 22.19 10.60
N ARG A 245 1.05 21.17 9.87
CA ARG A 245 1.00 19.78 10.34
C ARG A 245 1.99 19.54 11.48
N GLU A 246 1.45 19.03 12.56
CA GLU A 246 2.26 18.37 13.59
C GLU A 246 2.89 17.10 13.02
N VAL A 247 4.15 16.88 13.36
CA VAL A 247 4.90 15.66 13.08
C VAL A 247 5.38 15.16 14.43
N LEU A 248 4.91 13.97 14.80
CA LEU A 248 5.30 13.31 16.03
C LEU A 248 6.55 12.47 15.80
N TYR A 249 7.36 12.29 16.84
CA TYR A 249 8.46 11.32 16.85
C TYR A 249 8.28 10.34 18.00
N HIS A 250 8.09 9.07 17.66
CA HIS A 250 7.99 7.97 18.61
C HIS A 250 9.32 7.22 18.67
N GLN A 251 9.86 7.06 19.87
CA GLN A 251 11.06 6.27 20.13
C GLN A 251 10.67 4.87 20.59
N ASP A 252 11.05 3.84 19.84
CA ASP A 252 10.79 2.46 20.19
C ASP A 252 11.66 2.06 21.39
N ALA A 253 11.02 1.97 22.56
CA ALA A 253 11.66 1.49 23.76
C ALA A 253 11.92 -0.01 23.62
N LYS A 254 13.16 -0.39 23.27
CA LYS A 254 13.61 -1.78 23.32
C LYS A 254 13.21 -2.39 24.66
N ARG A 255 12.23 -3.30 24.65
CA ARG A 255 11.93 -4.17 25.80
C ARG A 255 12.92 -5.33 25.85
#